data_AF-A0AAV9QEZ6-F1
#
_entry.id   AF-A0AAV9QEZ6-F1
#
_cell.length_a   1.000
_cell.length_b   1.000
_cell.length_c   1.000
_cell.angle_alpha   90.00
_cell.angle_beta   90.00
_cell.angle_gamma   90.00
#
_symmetry.space_group_name_H-M   'P 1'
#
loop_
_entity.id
_entity.type
_entity.pdbx_description
1 polymer ?
#
loop_
_entity_poly.entity_id
_entity_poly.type
_entity_poly.pdbx_seq_one_letter_code
_entity_poly.pdbx_strand_id
1 'polypeptide(L)'
;MSSRFYFGGSDSGSDVDDDAPLPFPKPLDRSAFLAPDFDATEFLSSLSNRFQTLEDLQTELRELSQTLNKELVDLVNDNYQDFLTLGSTLSGGEERIEDIRLGLLGFQREVNAIRGTVATRRNEVAELLKRKKALRQETGIARSLLEIADRLDELEVKFNISKGRAPGSTDDAKSKDGTVQWGEDWVENTNYDSDDEYESDEDSGVPPRLRRRTEEFLMLKQLMSRHSAHHPFILAQDSRIRNIQEILLADIEAAIKQEPQVKIKQQMLQIRAAVEG
;
A
#
# COMPACT_ATOMS: atom_id res chain seq x y z
N MET A 1 -87.99 -12.47 -22.57
CA MET A 1 -89.00 -13.47 -22.98
C MET A 1 -88.36 -14.85 -22.81
N SER A 2 -88.80 -15.80 -22.00
CA SER A 2 -90.06 -16.00 -21.29
C SER A 2 -89.80 -16.86 -20.04
N SER A 3 -90.50 -16.54 -18.97
CA SER A 3 -90.58 -17.27 -17.69
C SER A 3 -91.35 -18.59 -17.81
N ARG A 4 -91.03 -19.60 -16.99
CA ARG A 4 -92.08 -20.39 -16.32
C ARG A 4 -91.58 -21.09 -15.05
N PHE A 5 -92.08 -20.60 -13.92
CA PHE A 5 -92.15 -21.30 -12.64
C PHE A 5 -93.12 -22.48 -12.71
N TYR A 6 -92.82 -23.57 -12.02
CA TYR A 6 -93.80 -24.49 -11.46
C TYR A 6 -93.45 -24.75 -9.99
N PHE A 7 -94.39 -24.44 -9.11
CA PHE A 7 -94.42 -24.81 -7.70
C PHE A 7 -95.43 -25.96 -7.55
N GLY A 8 -95.12 -26.92 -6.70
CA GLY A 8 -96.02 -27.98 -6.24
C GLY A 8 -95.20 -29.23 -5.90
N GLY A 9 -95.29 -29.84 -4.72
CA GLY A 9 -96.04 -29.60 -3.50
C GLY A 9 -95.48 -30.59 -2.46
N SER A 10 -95.68 -30.32 -1.17
CA SER A 10 -95.27 -31.23 -0.09
C SER A 10 -95.89 -32.62 -0.21
N ASP A 11 -95.09 -33.65 0.06
CA ASP A 11 -95.59 -34.88 0.67
C ASP A 11 -94.63 -35.31 1.80
N SER A 12 -95.22 -35.60 2.95
CA SER A 12 -94.59 -36.19 4.13
C SER A 12 -94.63 -37.70 3.96
N GLY A 13 -93.48 -38.38 4.05
CA GLY A 13 -93.46 -39.84 4.11
C GLY A 13 -92.10 -40.35 4.57
N SER A 14 -92.08 -40.89 5.79
CA SER A 14 -90.97 -41.63 6.39
C SER A 14 -90.64 -42.89 5.60
N ASP A 15 -89.36 -43.16 5.34
CA ASP A 15 -88.84 -44.53 5.37
C ASP A 15 -87.40 -44.52 5.90
N VAL A 16 -87.24 -45.15 7.05
CA VAL A 16 -85.95 -45.41 7.69
C VAL A 16 -85.51 -46.75 7.14
N ASP A 17 -84.67 -46.74 6.11
CA ASP A 17 -84.02 -47.95 5.60
C ASP A 17 -83.01 -48.46 6.65
N ASP A 18 -83.44 -49.43 7.46
CA ASP A 18 -82.70 -50.04 8.58
C ASP A 18 -81.67 -51.10 8.12
N ASP A 19 -81.25 -51.07 6.84
CA ASP A 19 -80.39 -52.08 6.19
C ASP A 19 -79.15 -51.49 5.48
N ALA A 20 -78.64 -50.35 5.97
CA ALA A 20 -77.31 -49.87 5.54
C ALA A 20 -76.21 -50.72 6.21
N PRO A 21 -75.31 -51.40 5.46
CA PRO A 21 -74.23 -52.17 6.07
C PRO A 21 -73.35 -51.24 6.91
N LEU A 22 -73.19 -51.60 8.19
CA LEU A 22 -72.42 -50.81 9.13
C LEU A 22 -71.01 -50.54 8.58
N PRO A 23 -70.50 -49.29 8.69
CA PRO A 23 -69.19 -48.93 8.18
C PRO A 23 -68.10 -49.71 8.94
N PHE A 24 -67.23 -50.41 8.21
CA PHE A 24 -66.07 -51.08 8.80
C PHE A 24 -65.19 -50.06 9.55
N PRO A 25 -64.65 -50.42 10.72
CA PRO A 25 -63.76 -49.54 11.46
C PRO A 25 -62.52 -49.23 10.61
N LYS A 26 -62.18 -47.94 10.53
CA LYS A 26 -60.94 -47.48 9.90
C LYS A 26 -59.74 -47.98 10.71
N PRO A 27 -58.62 -48.35 10.07
CA PRO A 27 -57.42 -48.79 10.78
C PRO A 27 -56.90 -47.71 11.73
N LEU A 28 -56.16 -48.12 12.76
CA LEU A 28 -55.52 -47.21 13.70
C LEU A 28 -54.42 -46.37 13.03
N ASP A 29 -54.56 -45.05 13.12
CA ASP A 29 -53.57 -44.11 12.59
C ASP A 29 -52.33 -44.03 13.49
N ARG A 30 -51.14 -44.30 12.92
CA ARG A 30 -49.86 -44.24 13.64
C ARG A 30 -49.56 -42.87 14.24
N SER A 31 -50.05 -41.81 13.61
CA SER A 31 -49.83 -40.41 14.04
C SER A 31 -50.43 -40.11 15.41
N ALA A 32 -51.48 -40.82 15.83
CA ALA A 32 -52.09 -40.64 17.13
C ALA A 32 -51.17 -41.08 18.28
N PHE A 33 -50.17 -41.93 18.02
CA PHE A 33 -49.19 -42.42 19.00
C PHE A 33 -47.91 -41.57 19.07
N LEU A 34 -47.78 -40.54 18.23
CA LEU A 34 -46.59 -39.67 18.17
C LEU A 34 -46.70 -38.43 19.07
N ALA A 35 -47.83 -38.22 19.74
CA ALA A 35 -48.03 -37.08 20.63
C ALA A 35 -47.14 -37.22 21.87
N PRO A 36 -46.43 -36.14 22.30
CA PRO A 36 -45.53 -36.17 23.45
C PRO A 36 -46.26 -36.42 24.79
N ASP A 37 -47.53 -36.02 24.87
CA ASP A 37 -48.40 -36.19 26.04
C ASP A 37 -49.48 -37.27 25.80
N PHE A 38 -49.10 -38.40 25.18
CA PHE A 38 -50.04 -39.46 24.87
C PHE A 38 -50.65 -40.08 26.14
N ASP A 39 -51.97 -39.94 26.30
CA ASP A 39 -52.76 -40.66 27.30
C ASP A 39 -53.57 -41.77 26.64
N ALA A 40 -53.29 -43.01 27.03
CA ALA A 40 -54.00 -44.19 26.53
C ALA A 40 -55.50 -44.16 26.87
N THR A 41 -55.88 -43.56 28.00
CA THR A 41 -57.29 -43.52 28.44
C THR A 41 -58.10 -42.52 27.63
N GLU A 42 -57.56 -41.33 27.37
CA GLU A 42 -58.14 -40.34 26.45
C GLU A 42 -58.18 -40.88 25.01
N PHE A 43 -57.12 -41.56 24.56
CA PHE A 43 -57.09 -42.18 23.24
C PHE A 43 -58.17 -43.26 23.07
N LEU A 44 -58.28 -44.21 24.01
CA LEU A 44 -59.31 -45.26 23.95
C LEU A 44 -60.73 -44.70 24.07
N SER A 45 -60.95 -43.66 24.88
CA SER A 45 -62.25 -43.00 24.95
C SER A 45 -62.63 -42.27 23.66
N SER A 46 -61.66 -41.68 22.94
CA SER A 46 -61.88 -41.06 21.63
C SER A 46 -62.26 -42.06 20.52
N LEU A 47 -61.92 -43.34 20.73
CA LEU A 47 -62.20 -44.45 19.81
C LEU A 47 -63.58 -45.08 20.02
N SER A 48 -64.29 -44.73 21.10
CA SER A 48 -65.62 -45.27 21.46
C SER A 48 -66.71 -45.08 20.39
N ASN A 49 -66.52 -44.16 19.44
CA ASN A 49 -67.41 -43.94 18.30
C ASN A 49 -67.17 -44.90 17.12
N ARG A 50 -66.19 -45.81 17.22
CA ARG A 50 -65.98 -46.89 16.25
C ARG A 50 -66.75 -48.11 16.74
N PHE A 51 -67.71 -48.60 15.96
CA PHE A 51 -68.50 -49.81 16.25
C PHE A 51 -67.64 -51.08 16.13
N GLN A 52 -66.56 -51.19 16.90
CA GLN A 52 -65.60 -52.28 16.92
C GLN A 52 -65.69 -53.03 18.24
N THR A 53 -65.50 -54.36 18.23
CA THR A 53 -65.42 -55.11 19.49
C THR A 53 -64.08 -54.85 20.18
N LEU A 54 -64.05 -54.98 21.51
CA LEU A 54 -62.81 -54.82 22.28
C LEU A 54 -61.76 -55.87 21.89
N GLU A 55 -62.20 -57.05 21.47
CA GLU A 55 -61.33 -58.14 21.01
C GLU A 55 -60.67 -57.78 19.66
N ASP A 56 -61.41 -57.18 18.74
CA ASP A 56 -60.88 -56.70 17.46
C ASP A 56 -59.87 -55.55 17.66
N LEU A 57 -60.15 -54.61 18.57
CA LEU A 57 -59.22 -53.52 18.90
C LEU A 57 -57.92 -54.08 19.52
N GLN A 58 -58.05 -55.06 20.42
CA GLN A 58 -56.89 -55.70 21.05
C GLN A 58 -56.02 -56.45 20.04
N THR A 59 -56.63 -57.14 19.07
CA THR A 59 -55.89 -57.83 18.02
C THR A 59 -55.21 -56.86 17.07
N GLU A 60 -55.88 -55.77 16.67
CA GLU A 60 -55.31 -54.72 15.83
C GLU A 60 -54.12 -54.01 16.49
N LEU A 61 -54.21 -53.68 17.78
CA LEU A 61 -53.07 -53.11 18.54
C LEU A 61 -51.89 -54.07 18.64
N ARG A 62 -52.15 -55.37 18.82
CA ARG A 62 -51.09 -56.39 18.87
C ARG A 62 -50.41 -56.54 17.51
N GLU A 63 -51.17 -56.52 16.43
CA GLU A 63 -50.64 -56.59 15.07
C GLU A 63 -49.80 -55.35 14.72
N LEU A 64 -50.29 -54.15 15.09
CA LEU A 64 -49.54 -52.91 14.94
C LEU A 64 -48.22 -52.95 15.72
N SER A 65 -48.25 -53.42 16.98
CA SER A 65 -47.04 -53.58 17.80
C SER A 65 -46.04 -54.56 17.18
N GLN A 66 -46.50 -55.72 16.69
CA GLN A 66 -45.62 -56.68 16.02
C GLN A 66 -45.03 -56.12 14.72
N THR A 67 -45.80 -55.37 13.96
CA THR A 67 -45.35 -54.71 12.73
C THR A 67 -44.29 -53.65 13.04
N LEU A 68 -44.53 -52.80 14.05
CA LEU A 68 -43.55 -51.80 14.49
C LEU A 68 -42.26 -52.44 15.02
N ASN A 69 -42.36 -53.55 15.75
CA ASN A 69 -41.17 -54.27 16.23
C ASN A 69 -40.35 -54.84 15.06
N LYS A 70 -41.00 -55.36 14.01
CA LYS A 70 -40.31 -55.81 12.79
C LYS A 70 -39.67 -54.64 12.06
N GLU A 71 -40.42 -53.56 11.83
CA GLU A 71 -39.90 -52.34 11.19
C GLU A 71 -38.72 -51.74 11.96
N LEU A 72 -38.73 -51.78 13.30
CA LEU A 72 -37.60 -51.33 14.12
C LEU A 72 -36.36 -52.21 13.89
N VAL A 73 -36.53 -53.52 13.87
CA VAL A 73 -35.42 -54.45 13.63
C VAL A 73 -34.89 -54.28 12.21
N ASP A 74 -35.77 -54.13 11.22
CA ASP A 74 -35.39 -53.89 9.83
C ASP A 74 -34.66 -52.56 9.69
N LEU A 75 -35.14 -51.47 10.30
CA LEU A 75 -34.48 -50.16 10.29
C LEU A 75 -33.11 -50.21 10.98
N VAL A 76 -32.99 -50.92 12.09
CA VAL A 76 -31.70 -51.12 12.77
C VAL A 76 -30.74 -51.91 11.88
N ASN A 77 -31.21 -52.96 11.22
CA ASN A 77 -30.39 -53.78 10.34
C ASN A 77 -29.97 -53.02 9.07
N ASP A 78 -30.88 -52.28 8.46
CA ASP A 78 -30.65 -51.47 7.25
C ASP A 78 -29.63 -50.36 7.52
N ASN A 79 -29.73 -49.70 8.68
CA ASN A 79 -28.84 -48.60 9.05
C ASN A 79 -27.62 -49.04 9.90
N TYR A 80 -27.46 -50.34 10.18
CA TYR A 80 -26.38 -50.84 11.04
C TYR A 80 -24.99 -50.46 10.48
N GLN A 81 -24.83 -50.57 9.17
CA GLN A 81 -23.59 -50.20 8.48
C GLN A 81 -23.30 -48.70 8.58
N ASP A 82 -24.34 -47.87 8.51
CA ASP A 82 -24.19 -46.41 8.63
C ASP A 82 -23.80 -46.00 10.05
N PHE A 83 -24.37 -46.63 11.09
CA PHE A 83 -23.99 -46.40 12.48
C PHE A 83 -22.54 -46.82 12.78
N LEU A 84 -22.10 -47.96 12.26
CA LEU A 84 -20.71 -48.40 12.39
C LEU A 84 -19.75 -47.46 11.65
N THR A 85 -20.12 -47.03 10.45
CA THR A 85 -19.33 -46.08 9.66
C THR A 85 -19.25 -44.74 10.39
N LEU A 86 -20.36 -44.22 10.91
CA LEU A 86 -20.39 -42.97 11.67
C LEU A 86 -19.55 -43.08 12.96
N GLY A 87 -19.66 -44.17 13.71
CA GLY A 87 -18.84 -44.42 14.89
C GLY A 87 -17.35 -44.49 14.57
N SER A 88 -16.97 -45.16 13.48
CA SER A 88 -15.57 -45.26 13.06
C SER A 88 -14.99 -43.92 12.58
N THR A 89 -15.77 -43.11 11.86
CA THR A 89 -15.36 -41.77 11.41
C THR A 89 -15.26 -40.78 12.56
N LEU A 90 -16.17 -40.86 13.53
CA LEU A 90 -16.15 -40.02 14.72
C LEU A 90 -14.99 -40.38 15.65
N SER A 91 -14.69 -41.68 15.79
CA SER A 91 -13.59 -42.18 16.64
C SER A 91 -12.19 -41.75 16.17
N GLY A 92 -12.02 -41.32 14.91
CA GLY A 92 -10.77 -40.76 14.39
C GLY A 92 -10.86 -39.29 13.97
N GLY A 93 -12.02 -38.65 14.17
CA GLY A 93 -12.23 -37.26 13.81
C GLY A 93 -11.47 -36.30 14.74
N GLU A 94 -11.38 -36.63 16.02
CA GLU A 94 -10.67 -35.83 17.02
C GLU A 94 -9.16 -35.73 16.73
N GLU A 95 -8.52 -36.85 16.37
CA GLU A 95 -7.10 -36.90 15.97
C GLU A 95 -6.84 -36.01 14.74
N ARG A 96 -7.68 -36.09 13.71
CA ARG A 96 -7.56 -35.24 12.52
C ARG A 96 -7.73 -33.74 12.83
N ILE A 97 -8.63 -33.41 13.75
CA ILE A 97 -8.83 -32.02 14.20
C ILE A 97 -7.59 -31.56 14.96
N GLU A 98 -7.01 -32.42 15.80
CA GLU A 98 -5.79 -32.12 16.54
C GLU A 98 -4.59 -31.92 15.60
N ASP A 99 -4.43 -32.78 14.58
CA ASP A 99 -3.42 -32.62 13.53
C ASP A 99 -3.55 -31.29 12.77
N ILE A 100 -4.77 -30.92 12.38
CA ILE A 100 -5.04 -29.64 11.72
C ILE A 100 -4.70 -28.49 12.68
N ARG A 101 -5.06 -28.59 13.96
CA ARG A 101 -4.75 -27.57 14.96
C ARG A 101 -3.23 -27.42 15.14
N LEU A 102 -2.48 -28.52 15.18
CA LEU A 102 -1.02 -28.50 15.25
C LEU A 102 -0.42 -27.88 13.98
N GLY A 103 -0.92 -28.24 12.80
CA GLY A 103 -0.51 -27.64 11.53
C GLY A 103 -0.77 -26.13 11.48
N LEU A 104 -1.94 -25.67 11.93
CA LEU A 104 -2.28 -24.25 12.01
C LEU A 104 -1.39 -23.49 13.00
N LEU A 105 -1.05 -24.09 14.14
CA LEU A 105 -0.12 -23.51 15.09
C LEU A 105 1.30 -23.41 14.52
N GLY A 106 1.74 -24.43 13.76
CA GLY A 106 3.00 -24.39 13.01
C GLY A 106 3.03 -23.24 12.01
N PHE A 107 1.99 -23.15 11.17
CA PHE A 107 1.85 -22.08 10.18
C PHE A 107 1.81 -20.70 10.83
N GLN A 108 1.08 -20.54 11.94
CA GLN A 108 1.04 -19.27 12.68
C GLN A 108 2.43 -18.87 13.19
N ARG A 109 3.24 -19.82 13.67
CA ARG A 109 4.63 -19.56 14.10
C ARG A 109 5.50 -19.13 12.93
N GLU A 110 5.42 -19.82 11.80
CA GLU A 110 6.17 -19.48 10.58
C GLU A 110 5.82 -18.09 10.06
N VAL A 111 4.52 -17.76 9.98
CA VAL A 111 4.06 -16.42 9.58
C VAL A 111 4.57 -15.34 10.53
N ASN A 112 4.54 -15.59 11.84
CA ASN A 112 5.09 -14.65 12.82
C ASN A 112 6.61 -14.48 12.69
N ALA A 113 7.35 -15.56 12.40
CA ALA A 113 8.78 -15.50 12.16
C ALA A 113 9.09 -14.67 10.91
N ILE A 114 8.36 -14.90 9.80
CA ILE A 114 8.48 -14.12 8.57
C ILE A 114 8.13 -12.65 8.82
N ARG A 115 7.07 -12.38 9.60
CA ARG A 115 6.71 -11.01 9.97
C ARG A 115 7.86 -10.33 10.73
N GLY A 116 8.53 -11.06 11.62
CA GLY A 116 9.73 -10.59 12.33
C GLY A 116 10.90 -10.28 11.41
N THR A 117 11.20 -11.15 10.45
CA THR A 117 12.28 -10.92 9.47
C THR A 117 11.97 -9.76 8.53
N VAL A 118 10.71 -9.57 8.14
CA VAL A 118 10.28 -8.41 7.34
C VAL A 118 10.40 -7.12 8.15
N ALA A 119 10.01 -7.13 9.43
CA ALA A 119 10.11 -5.95 10.30
C ALA A 119 11.57 -5.52 10.52
N THR A 120 12.48 -6.48 10.75
CA THR A 120 13.92 -6.19 10.90
C THR A 120 14.51 -5.62 9.62
N ARG A 121 14.26 -6.25 8.46
CA ARG A 121 14.70 -5.72 7.15
C ARG A 121 14.13 -4.33 6.86
N ARG A 122 12.86 -4.08 7.21
CA ARG A 122 12.26 -2.75 7.06
C ARG A 122 13.02 -1.69 7.87
N ASN A 123 13.40 -2.00 9.10
CA ASN A 123 14.15 -1.09 9.95
C ASN A 123 15.56 -0.84 9.40
N GLU A 124 16.26 -1.89 8.95
CA GLU A 124 17.57 -1.77 8.31
C GLU A 124 17.51 -0.87 7.06
N VAL A 125 16.53 -1.09 6.18
CA VAL A 125 16.32 -0.23 5.00
C VAL A 125 16.03 1.21 5.39
N ALA A 126 15.23 1.44 6.43
CA ALA A 126 14.94 2.78 6.92
C ALA A 126 16.21 3.50 7.43
N GLU A 127 17.10 2.79 8.13
CA GLU A 127 18.39 3.33 8.57
C GLU A 127 19.34 3.61 7.40
N LEU A 128 19.42 2.68 6.44
CA LEU A 128 20.22 2.86 5.23
C LEU A 128 19.73 4.06 4.40
N LEU A 129 18.42 4.27 4.29
CA LEU A 129 17.86 5.44 3.60
C LEU A 129 18.18 6.74 4.33
N LYS A 130 18.14 6.76 5.67
CA LYS A 130 18.58 7.93 6.45
C LYS A 130 20.05 8.24 6.21
N ARG A 131 20.93 7.23 6.25
CA ARG A 131 22.36 7.38 5.92
C ARG A 131 22.56 7.86 4.48
N LYS A 132 21.86 7.27 3.51
CA LYS A 132 21.91 7.70 2.10
C LYS A 132 21.50 9.17 1.94
N LYS A 133 20.46 9.62 2.65
CA LYS A 133 20.02 11.02 2.63
C LYS A 133 21.08 11.95 3.22
N ALA A 134 21.69 11.60 4.35
CA ALA A 134 22.77 12.37 4.96
C ALA A 134 23.99 12.46 4.04
N LEU A 135 24.44 11.33 3.47
CA LEU A 135 25.54 11.30 2.50
C LEU A 135 25.24 12.13 1.25
N ARG A 136 24.00 12.12 0.75
CA ARG A 136 23.60 12.96 -0.39
C ARG A 136 23.68 14.44 -0.06
N GLN A 137 23.31 14.84 1.15
CA GLN A 137 23.45 16.22 1.61
C GLN A 137 24.92 16.62 1.72
N GLU A 138 25.74 15.78 2.34
CA GLU A 138 27.18 15.99 2.47
C GLU A 138 27.87 16.07 1.09
N THR A 139 27.52 15.18 0.17
CA THR A 139 28.03 15.20 -1.22
C THR A 139 27.58 16.45 -1.96
N GLY A 140 26.35 16.92 -1.73
CA GLY A 140 25.84 18.16 -2.29
C GLY A 140 26.66 19.37 -1.83
N ILE A 141 26.96 19.44 -0.52
CA ILE A 141 27.82 20.48 0.05
C ILE A 141 29.25 20.35 -0.50
N ALA A 142 29.82 19.15 -0.58
CA ALA A 142 31.16 18.95 -1.11
C ALA A 142 31.27 19.39 -2.58
N ARG A 143 30.27 19.07 -3.42
CA ARG A 143 30.23 19.49 -4.82
C ARG A 143 30.12 21.00 -4.98
N SER A 144 29.27 21.66 -4.19
CA SER A 144 29.14 23.11 -4.25
C SER A 144 30.41 23.83 -3.74
N LEU A 145 31.09 23.25 -2.74
CA LEU A 145 32.40 23.75 -2.30
C LEU A 145 33.48 23.58 -3.36
N LEU A 146 33.48 22.46 -4.10
CA LEU A 146 34.37 22.29 -5.26
C LEU A 146 34.05 23.29 -6.37
N GLU A 147 32.77 23.52 -6.67
CA GLU A 147 32.39 24.54 -7.66
C GLU A 147 32.89 25.95 -7.26
N ILE A 148 32.82 26.30 -5.97
CA ILE A 148 33.40 27.55 -5.46
C ILE A 148 34.93 27.57 -5.65
N ALA A 149 35.61 26.44 -5.40
CA ALA A 149 37.06 26.34 -5.58
C ALA A 149 37.45 26.53 -7.05
N ASP A 150 36.77 25.84 -7.97
CA ASP A 150 37.05 25.90 -9.40
C ASP A 150 36.78 27.30 -9.97
N ARG A 151 35.65 27.91 -9.62
CA ARG A 151 35.34 29.30 -10.01
C ARG A 151 36.33 30.30 -9.44
N LEU A 152 36.81 30.08 -8.22
CA LEU A 152 37.84 30.93 -7.60
C LEU A 152 39.17 30.79 -8.34
N ASP A 153 39.57 29.58 -8.70
CA ASP A 153 40.78 29.30 -9.49
C ASP A 153 40.68 29.96 -10.88
N GLU A 154 39.53 29.83 -11.57
CA GLU A 154 39.27 30.49 -12.86
C GLU A 154 39.38 32.02 -12.76
N LEU A 155 38.80 32.61 -11.71
CA LEU A 155 38.91 34.04 -11.48
C LEU A 155 40.36 34.45 -11.23
N GLU A 156 41.12 33.74 -10.38
CA GLU A 156 42.53 34.04 -10.15
C GLU A 156 43.35 34.02 -11.45
N VAL A 157 43.11 33.04 -12.32
CA VAL A 157 43.73 32.98 -13.65
C VAL A 157 43.33 34.18 -14.50
N LYS A 158 42.03 34.54 -14.55
CA LYS A 158 41.53 35.69 -15.33
C LYS A 158 42.02 37.05 -14.81
N PHE A 159 42.29 37.17 -13.52
CA PHE A 159 42.89 38.36 -12.90
C PHE A 159 44.43 38.36 -12.96
N ASN A 160 45.06 37.36 -13.61
CA ASN A 160 46.52 37.17 -13.64
C ASN A 160 47.15 37.21 -12.24
N ILE A 161 46.40 36.79 -11.22
CA ILE A 161 46.90 36.60 -9.87
C ILE A 161 47.66 35.28 -9.90
N SER A 162 48.86 35.30 -10.48
CA SER A 162 49.69 34.12 -10.57
C SER A 162 50.07 33.68 -9.16
N LYS A 163 49.38 32.66 -8.63
CA LYS A 163 50.05 31.75 -7.71
C LYS A 163 51.01 30.93 -8.54
N GLY A 164 52.30 30.99 -8.19
CA GLY A 164 53.33 30.13 -8.73
C GLY A 164 53.00 28.66 -8.50
N ARG A 165 52.22 28.07 -9.40
CA ARG A 165 52.15 26.63 -9.57
C ARG A 165 53.39 26.24 -10.35
N ALA A 166 54.33 25.57 -9.66
CA ALA A 166 55.52 25.01 -10.28
C ALA A 166 55.14 24.15 -11.50
N PRO A 167 55.88 24.25 -12.63
CA PRO A 167 55.59 23.46 -13.82
C PRO A 167 56.13 22.05 -13.58
N GLY A 168 55.24 21.12 -13.24
CA GLY A 168 55.64 19.74 -12.99
C GLY A 168 54.48 18.82 -12.69
N SER A 169 53.74 18.42 -13.73
CA SER A 169 53.36 17.01 -13.97
C SER A 169 52.44 16.93 -15.19
N THR A 170 53.02 17.07 -16.38
CA THR A 170 52.51 16.33 -17.53
C THR A 170 53.08 14.91 -17.39
N ASP A 171 52.33 14.02 -16.77
CA ASP A 171 52.57 12.58 -16.93
C ASP A 171 51.29 11.94 -17.47
N ASP A 172 51.34 11.75 -18.78
CA ASP A 172 50.61 10.73 -19.52
C ASP A 172 50.72 9.38 -18.79
N ALA A 173 49.64 8.97 -18.13
CA ALA A 173 49.46 7.59 -17.70
C ALA A 173 48.12 7.08 -18.23
N LYS A 174 48.15 6.60 -19.48
CA LYS A 174 47.14 5.68 -20.01
C LYS A 174 47.12 4.41 -19.14
N SER A 175 46.18 4.32 -18.21
CA SER A 175 45.75 3.04 -17.65
C SER A 175 44.45 2.62 -18.32
N LYS A 176 44.56 1.62 -19.19
CA LYS A 176 43.43 0.84 -19.66
C LYS A 176 42.89 -0.03 -18.51
N ASP A 177 41.59 -0.23 -18.56
CA ASP A 177 40.84 -1.40 -18.08
C ASP A 177 40.36 -1.42 -16.62
N GLY A 178 39.08 -1.73 -16.45
CA GLY A 178 38.38 -1.75 -15.17
C GLY A 178 36.97 -1.15 -15.22
N THR A 179 36.16 -1.57 -16.18
CA THR A 179 34.72 -1.29 -16.27
C THR A 179 34.02 -1.61 -14.93
N VAL A 180 33.69 -0.58 -14.16
CA VAL A 180 32.69 -0.67 -13.08
C VAL A 180 31.52 0.21 -13.50
N GLN A 181 30.53 -0.47 -14.06
CA GLN A 181 29.26 0.09 -14.51
C GLN A 181 28.47 0.55 -13.28
N TRP A 182 28.60 1.83 -12.91
CA TRP A 182 27.70 2.48 -11.97
C TRP A 182 26.44 2.91 -12.71
N GLY A 183 25.30 2.48 -12.19
CA GLY A 183 23.98 2.55 -12.82
C GLY A 183 23.67 3.90 -13.44
N GLU A 184 23.20 3.81 -14.68
CA GLU A 184 22.54 4.83 -15.48
C GLU A 184 21.33 5.39 -14.71
N ASP A 185 21.51 6.47 -13.97
CA ASP A 185 20.43 7.40 -13.64
C ASP A 185 21.05 8.71 -13.11
N TRP A 186 20.72 9.83 -13.76
CA TRP A 186 21.13 11.20 -13.41
C TRP A 186 22.57 11.62 -13.76
N VAL A 187 22.95 11.48 -15.03
CA VAL A 187 23.80 12.50 -15.67
C VAL A 187 22.84 13.49 -16.31
N GLU A 188 22.43 14.50 -15.54
CA GLU A 188 21.86 15.71 -16.12
C GLU A 188 23.01 16.36 -16.91
N ASN A 189 22.96 16.13 -18.21
CA ASN A 189 23.83 16.71 -19.21
C ASN A 189 23.65 18.23 -19.19
N THR A 190 24.30 18.92 -18.25
CA THR A 190 24.55 20.36 -18.39
C THR A 190 25.66 20.53 -19.40
N ASN A 191 25.32 20.28 -20.67
CA ASN A 191 26.04 20.85 -21.79
C ASN A 191 25.78 22.37 -21.75
N TYR A 192 26.58 23.07 -20.95
CA TYR A 192 26.72 24.51 -21.06
C TYR A 192 27.48 24.79 -22.35
N ASP A 193 26.75 24.75 -23.46
CA ASP A 193 27.13 25.38 -24.71
C ASP A 193 25.91 26.12 -25.25
N SER A 194 25.42 27.06 -24.42
CA SER A 194 24.69 28.22 -24.93
C SER A 194 25.75 29.29 -25.18
N ASP A 195 26.39 29.19 -26.34
CA ASP A 195 26.87 30.36 -27.09
C ASP A 195 25.63 31.14 -27.57
N ASP A 196 24.81 31.60 -26.63
CA ASP A 196 23.79 32.60 -26.90
C ASP A 196 24.48 33.95 -26.77
N GLU A 197 24.98 34.37 -27.92
CA GLU A 197 25.42 35.71 -28.27
C GLU A 197 24.26 36.69 -27.99
N TYR A 198 24.06 37.04 -26.72
CA TYR A 198 23.27 38.21 -26.35
C TYR A 198 24.11 39.44 -26.66
N GLU A 199 24.14 39.85 -27.92
CA GLU A 199 24.29 41.25 -28.29
C GLU A 199 23.10 42.04 -27.73
N SER A 200 23.11 42.27 -26.42
CA SER A 200 22.39 43.40 -25.85
C SER A 200 23.26 44.63 -26.09
N ASP A 201 23.08 45.21 -27.26
CA ASP A 201 23.48 46.58 -27.63
C ASP A 201 22.69 47.60 -26.78
N GLU A 202 22.79 47.48 -25.45
CA GLU A 202 22.53 48.57 -24.53
C GLU A 202 23.88 49.18 -24.19
N ASP A 203 24.12 50.37 -24.77
CA ASP A 203 25.16 51.38 -24.52
C ASP A 203 25.61 51.46 -23.04
N SER A 204 26.29 50.41 -22.60
CA SER A 204 26.86 50.24 -21.28
C SER A 204 28.33 50.56 -21.48
N GLY A 205 28.73 51.82 -21.43
CA GLY A 205 30.13 52.21 -21.63
C GLY A 205 31.13 51.70 -20.58
N VAL A 206 30.76 50.65 -19.84
CA VAL A 206 31.66 49.84 -19.02
C VAL A 206 32.39 48.86 -19.94
N PRO A 207 33.73 48.76 -19.85
CA PRO A 207 34.48 47.82 -20.68
C PRO A 207 33.94 46.39 -20.50
N PRO A 208 33.64 45.65 -21.59
CA PRO A 208 32.93 44.36 -21.52
C PRO A 208 33.71 43.31 -20.73
N ARG A 209 35.04 43.40 -20.70
CA ARG A 209 35.90 42.54 -19.88
C ARG A 209 35.72 42.80 -18.38
N LEU A 210 35.58 44.05 -17.98
CA LEU A 210 35.36 44.42 -16.57
C LEU A 210 33.97 43.98 -16.12
N ARG A 211 32.96 44.20 -16.96
CA ARG A 211 31.60 43.73 -16.71
C ARG A 211 31.53 42.22 -16.49
N ARG A 212 32.09 41.43 -17.41
CA ARG A 212 32.16 39.95 -17.26
C ARG A 212 32.85 39.53 -15.97
N ARG A 213 34.01 40.13 -15.64
CA ARG A 213 34.73 39.87 -14.40
C ARG A 213 33.91 40.20 -13.14
N THR A 214 33.18 41.32 -13.16
CA THR A 214 32.31 41.72 -12.04
C THR A 214 31.13 40.77 -11.89
N GLU A 215 30.51 40.35 -12.99
CA GLU A 215 29.40 39.40 -12.98
C GLU A 215 29.84 38.04 -12.43
N GLU A 216 31.00 37.52 -12.88
CA GLU A 216 31.56 36.26 -12.38
C GLU A 216 31.90 36.31 -10.88
N PHE A 217 32.47 37.42 -10.39
CA PHE A 217 32.73 37.62 -8.96
C PHE A 217 31.45 37.70 -8.12
N LEU A 218 30.41 38.38 -8.63
CA LEU A 218 29.11 38.44 -7.96
C LEU A 218 28.42 37.06 -7.92
N MET A 219 28.54 36.26 -8.99
CA MET A 219 28.08 34.88 -9.00
C MET A 219 28.81 34.04 -7.94
N LEU A 220 30.14 34.18 -7.82
CA LEU A 220 30.91 33.50 -6.77
C LEU A 220 30.41 33.90 -5.37
N LYS A 221 30.19 35.20 -5.14
CA LYS A 221 29.67 35.72 -3.87
C LYS A 221 28.26 35.18 -3.55
N GLN A 222 27.41 35.04 -4.57
CA GLN A 222 26.08 34.45 -4.42
C GLN A 222 26.13 32.94 -4.15
N LEU A 223 27.08 32.21 -4.74
CA LEU A 223 27.29 30.80 -4.42
C LEU A 223 27.78 30.61 -2.99
N MET A 224 28.67 31.48 -2.54
CA MET A 224 29.15 31.47 -1.16
C MET A 224 28.05 31.82 -0.14
N SER A 225 27.16 32.76 -0.44
CA SER A 225 26.07 33.16 0.46
C SER A 225 25.01 32.06 0.67
N ARG A 226 24.96 31.06 -0.22
CA ARG A 226 24.14 29.85 -0.03
C ARG A 226 24.69 28.92 1.06
N HIS A 227 25.95 29.10 1.45
CA HIS A 227 26.59 28.33 2.50
C HIS A 227 26.75 29.17 3.77
N SER A 228 26.94 28.50 4.91
CA SER A 228 27.16 29.20 6.18
C SER A 228 28.44 30.03 6.11
N ALA A 229 28.36 31.30 6.52
CA ALA A 229 29.52 32.22 6.57
C ALA A 229 30.70 31.70 7.41
N HIS A 230 30.45 30.76 8.33
CA HIS A 230 31.47 30.15 9.19
C HIS A 230 31.99 28.79 8.68
N HIS A 231 31.72 28.41 7.42
CA HIS A 231 32.24 27.15 6.90
C HIS A 231 33.79 27.19 6.85
N PRO A 232 34.52 26.21 7.41
CA PRO A 232 35.98 26.25 7.51
C PRO A 232 36.69 26.48 6.17
N PHE A 233 36.15 25.89 5.09
CA PHE A 233 36.68 26.10 3.74
C PHE A 233 36.54 27.56 3.28
N ILE A 234 35.39 28.20 3.52
CA ILE A 234 35.16 29.59 3.12
C ILE A 234 36.16 30.51 3.84
N LEU A 235 36.33 30.33 5.15
CA LEU A 235 37.30 31.07 5.94
C LEU A 235 38.75 30.90 5.45
N ALA A 236 39.11 29.70 4.97
CA ALA A 236 40.43 29.45 4.40
C ALA A 236 40.61 30.18 3.04
N GLN A 237 39.55 30.30 2.25
CA GLN A 237 39.59 31.01 0.97
C GLN A 237 39.42 32.54 1.09
N ASP A 238 39.04 33.07 2.25
CA ASP A 238 38.80 34.52 2.46
C ASP A 238 39.97 35.40 2.00
N SER A 239 41.22 34.96 2.23
CA SER A 239 42.41 35.71 1.79
C SER A 239 42.49 35.87 0.27
N ARG A 240 42.14 34.82 -0.48
CA ARG A 240 42.14 34.82 -1.94
C ARG A 240 41.03 35.69 -2.49
N ILE A 241 39.85 35.60 -1.88
CA ILE A 241 38.67 36.37 -2.27
C ILE A 241 38.92 37.86 -2.04
N ARG A 242 39.52 38.25 -0.91
CA ARG A 242 39.90 39.65 -0.64
C ARG A 242 40.91 40.16 -1.67
N ASN A 243 41.91 39.36 -2.02
CA ASN A 243 42.87 39.77 -3.06
C ASN A 243 42.19 40.01 -4.41
N ILE A 244 41.29 39.13 -4.84
CA ILE A 244 40.50 39.31 -6.07
C ILE A 244 39.62 40.56 -5.96
N GLN A 245 38.97 40.77 -4.81
CA GLN A 245 38.11 41.92 -4.56
C GLN A 245 38.91 43.23 -4.63
N GLU A 246 40.07 43.31 -4.00
CA GLU A 246 40.95 44.50 -4.03
C GLU A 246 41.41 44.82 -5.45
N ILE A 247 41.80 43.81 -6.23
CA ILE A 247 42.23 43.98 -7.62
C ILE A 247 41.07 44.43 -8.50
N LEU A 248 39.90 43.82 -8.36
CA LEU A 248 38.72 44.21 -9.12
C LEU A 248 38.24 45.62 -8.75
N LEU A 249 38.30 46.01 -7.48
CA LEU A 249 38.00 47.39 -7.05
C LEU A 249 39.02 48.38 -7.64
N ALA A 250 40.31 48.04 -7.67
CA ALA A 250 41.33 48.87 -8.30
C ALA A 250 41.10 49.01 -9.83
N ASP A 251 40.73 47.93 -10.52
CA ASP A 251 40.38 47.93 -11.94
C ASP A 251 39.14 48.81 -12.22
N ILE A 252 38.09 48.71 -11.37
CA ILE A 252 36.90 49.56 -11.46
C ILE A 252 37.26 51.03 -11.22
N GLU A 253 38.08 51.34 -10.21
CA GLU A 253 38.52 52.71 -9.93
C GLU A 253 39.37 53.31 -11.05
N ALA A 254 40.24 52.51 -11.68
CA ALA A 254 40.98 52.92 -12.86
C ALA A 254 40.05 53.21 -14.04
N ALA A 255 39.04 52.38 -14.28
CA ALA A 255 38.04 52.59 -15.31
C ALA A 255 37.19 53.86 -15.06
N ILE A 256 36.77 54.10 -13.81
CA ILE A 256 36.04 55.33 -13.42
C ILE A 256 36.86 56.60 -13.69
N LYS A 257 38.18 56.56 -13.48
CA LYS A 257 39.08 57.69 -13.72
C LYS A 257 39.28 57.98 -15.21
N GLN A 258 39.29 56.93 -16.05
CA GLN A 258 39.49 57.05 -17.49
C GLN A 258 38.24 57.51 -18.23
N GLU A 259 37.05 57.24 -17.68
CA GLU A 259 35.79 57.56 -18.33
C GLU A 259 35.44 59.06 -18.20
N PRO A 260 35.07 59.78 -19.27
CA PRO A 260 34.63 61.17 -19.18
C PRO A 260 33.13 61.32 -18.93
N GLN A 261 32.30 60.31 -19.28
CA GLN A 261 30.84 60.44 -19.22
C GLN A 261 30.27 60.21 -17.81
N VAL A 262 29.39 61.12 -17.36
CA VAL A 262 28.79 61.07 -16.02
C VAL A 262 27.85 59.88 -15.82
N LYS A 263 27.07 59.51 -16.85
CA LYS A 263 26.13 58.36 -16.77
C LYS A 263 26.87 57.03 -16.58
N ILE A 264 27.95 56.83 -17.34
CA ILE A 264 28.78 55.62 -17.24
C ILE A 264 29.52 55.58 -15.90
N LYS A 265 30.01 56.73 -15.40
CA LYS A 265 30.57 56.80 -14.03
C LYS A 265 29.57 56.37 -12.97
N GLN A 266 28.32 56.80 -13.09
CA GLN A 266 27.27 56.43 -12.15
C GLN A 266 26.98 54.93 -12.18
N GLN A 267 26.97 54.30 -13.36
CA GLN A 267 26.84 52.85 -13.51
C GLN A 267 28.04 52.10 -12.91
N MET A 268 29.28 52.56 -13.16
CA MET A 268 30.48 51.95 -12.56
C MET A 268 30.53 52.11 -11.03
N LEU A 269 30.01 53.22 -10.48
CA LEU A 269 29.86 53.40 -9.04
C LEU A 269 28.82 52.44 -8.42
N GLN A 270 27.73 52.13 -9.14
CA GLN A 270 26.77 51.11 -8.71
C GLN A 270 27.40 49.71 -8.69
N ILE A 271 28.20 49.37 -9.71
CA ILE A 271 28.93 48.10 -9.76
C ILE A 271 29.96 48.01 -8.61
N ARG A 272 30.68 49.11 -8.32
CA ARG A 272 31.59 49.20 -7.18
C ARG A 272 30.88 48.92 -5.86
N ALA A 273 29.71 49.53 -5.63
CA ALA A 273 28.93 49.31 -4.43
C ALA A 273 28.45 47.85 -4.29
N ALA A 274 28.09 47.19 -5.40
CA ALA A 274 27.70 45.78 -5.40
C ALA A 274 28.86 44.81 -5.08
N VAL A 275 30.09 45.19 -5.43
CA VAL A 275 31.30 44.41 -5.11
C VAL A 275 31.72 44.61 -3.64
N GLU A 276 31.57 45.83 -3.11
CA GLU A 276 31.92 46.16 -1.71
C GLU A 276 30.96 45.54 -0.68
N GLY A 277 29.66 45.56 -0.93
CA GLY A 277 28.62 45.07 -0.01
C GLY A 277 28.35 43.59 -0.18
#